data_AF-A0A662UI70-F1
#
_entry.id   AF-A0A662UI70-F1
#
_cell.length_a   1.000
_cell.length_b   1.000
_cell.length_c   1.000
_cell.angle_alpha   90.00
_cell.angle_beta   90.00
_cell.angle_gamma   90.00
#
_symmetry.space_group_name_H-M   'P 1'
#
loop_
_entity.id
_entity.type
_entity.pdbx_description
1 polymer ?
#
loop_
_entity_poly.entity_id
_entity_poly.type
_entity_poly.pdbx_seq_one_letter_code
_entity_poly.pdbx_strand_id
1 'polypeptide(L)'
;MVEKIHILDLEGLAINGMVESHKLVDCEKRGQVRLTKLVAKLADGREVETDCIEYPRIVHTFIVLEKYKDWGKNLVKKEIPESVMKGITYDLHHDEG
;
A
#
# COMPACT_ATOMS: atom_id res chain seq x y z
N MET A 1 -1.36 -11.42 -16.82
CA MET A 1 -1.33 -10.10 -17.48
C MET A 1 -1.19 -9.07 -16.37
N VAL A 2 -0.18 -8.21 -16.42
CA VAL A 2 0.07 -7.23 -15.35
C VAL A 2 -0.88 -6.05 -15.57
N GLU A 3 -1.61 -5.65 -14.52
CA GLU A 3 -2.62 -4.59 -14.57
C GLU A 3 -1.94 -3.22 -14.38
N LYS A 4 -2.37 -2.19 -15.13
CA LYS A 4 -1.86 -0.83 -14.92
C LYS A 4 -2.60 -0.14 -13.78
N ILE A 5 -1.86 0.55 -12.91
CA ILE A 5 -2.40 1.30 -11.78
C ILE A 5 -1.77 2.69 -11.69
N HIS A 6 -2.55 3.68 -11.25
CA HIS A 6 -2.01 5.00 -10.96
C HIS A 6 -1.17 4.97 -9.68
N ILE A 7 -0.15 5.83 -9.59
CA ILE A 7 0.80 5.82 -8.47
C ILE A 7 0.14 6.08 -7.12
N LEU A 8 -0.84 6.97 -7.07
CA LEU A 8 -1.59 7.30 -5.86
C LEU A 8 -2.49 6.15 -5.40
N ASP A 9 -3.06 5.39 -6.34
CA ASP A 9 -3.88 4.22 -6.00
C ASP A 9 -2.99 3.13 -5.40
N LEU A 10 -1.78 2.94 -5.93
CA LEU A 10 -0.79 2.02 -5.37
C LEU A 10 -0.35 2.43 -3.96
N GLU A 11 -0.13 3.73 -3.70
CA GLU A 11 0.15 4.25 -2.36
C GLU A 11 -1.03 3.99 -1.40
N GLY A 12 -2.27 4.20 -1.87
CA GLY A 12 -3.50 3.89 -1.14
C GLY A 12 -3.64 2.40 -0.78
N LEU A 13 -3.26 1.50 -1.68
CA LEU A 13 -3.23 0.06 -1.38
C LEU A 13 -2.16 -0.28 -0.34
N ALA A 14 -1.00 0.37 -0.41
CA ALA A 14 0.11 0.10 0.49
C ALA A 14 -0.15 0.56 1.93
N ILE A 15 -0.74 1.75 2.12
CA ILE A 15 -1.09 2.24 3.46
C ILE A 15 -2.12 1.33 4.14
N ASN A 16 -2.98 0.66 3.36
CA ASN A 16 -3.95 -0.32 3.84
C ASN A 16 -3.37 -1.74 4.00
N GLY A 17 -2.06 -1.93 3.81
CA GLY A 17 -1.40 -3.23 3.95
C GLY A 17 -1.72 -4.23 2.84
N MET A 18 -2.28 -3.78 1.71
CA MET A 18 -2.67 -4.66 0.59
C MET A 18 -1.51 -4.95 -0.38
N VAL A 19 -0.36 -4.29 -0.22
CA VAL A 19 0.85 -4.51 -1.03
C VAL A 19 1.78 -5.49 -0.29
N GLU A 20 1.98 -6.67 -0.86
CA GLU A 20 2.83 -7.72 -0.30
C GLU A 20 4.32 -7.46 -0.60
N SER A 21 4.62 -7.10 -1.84
CA SER A 21 5.97 -6.78 -2.31
C SER A 21 5.93 -5.76 -3.45
N HIS A 22 7.03 -5.04 -3.63
CA HIS A 22 7.17 -4.07 -4.71
C HIS A 22 8.64 -3.92 -5.11
N LYS A 23 8.89 -3.51 -6.36
CA LYS A 23 10.23 -3.28 -6.90
C LYS A 23 10.20 -2.18 -7.96
N LEU A 24 11.34 -1.49 -8.10
CA LEU A 24 11.59 -0.59 -9.22
C LEU A 24 12.11 -1.39 -10.42
N VAL A 25 11.55 -1.10 -11.60
CA VAL A 25 11.95 -1.72 -12.87
C VAL A 25 12.24 -0.62 -13.88
N ASP A 26 13.40 -0.72 -14.53
CA ASP A 26 13.78 0.23 -15.58
C ASP A 26 12.94 0.01 -16.82
N CYS A 27 12.41 1.11 -17.36
CA CYS A 27 11.67 1.10 -18.61
C CYS A 27 12.58 1.44 -19.78
N GLU A 28 13.11 2.67 -19.77
CA GLU A 28 13.91 3.21 -20.85
C GLU A 28 14.82 4.33 -20.34
N LYS A 29 15.84 4.67 -21.14
CA LYS A 29 16.74 5.78 -20.87
C LYS A 29 16.65 6.78 -22.01
N ARG A 30 16.15 7.99 -21.73
CA ARG A 30 16.04 9.08 -22.69
C ARG A 30 17.12 10.12 -22.40
N GLY A 31 18.28 9.95 -23.04
CA GLY A 31 19.46 10.79 -22.78
C GLY A 31 19.98 10.62 -21.35
N GLN A 32 19.96 11.69 -20.56
CA GLN A 32 20.33 11.65 -19.14
C GLN A 32 19.17 11.24 -18.22
N VAL A 33 17.94 11.23 -18.72
CA VAL A 33 16.74 10.90 -17.93
C VAL A 33 16.50 9.39 -17.95
N ARG A 34 16.43 8.79 -16.76
CA ARG A 34 16.07 7.37 -16.56
C ARG A 34 14.58 7.29 -16.26
N LEU A 35 13.83 6.54 -17.06
CA LEU A 35 12.44 6.22 -16.79
C LEU A 35 12.34 4.86 -16.11
N THR A 36 11.59 4.83 -15.02
CA THR A 36 11.41 3.67 -14.15
C THR A 36 9.94 3.56 -13.79
N LYS A 37 9.46 2.33 -13.65
CA LYS A 37 8.11 2.00 -13.14
C LYS A 37 8.20 1.20 -11.86
N LEU A 38 7.11 1.19 -11.10
CA LEU A 38 6.91 0.32 -9.95
C LEU A 38 6.14 -0.90 -10.42
N VAL A 39 6.56 -2.07 -9.96
CA VAL A 39 5.82 -3.33 -10.08
C VAL A 39 5.55 -3.82 -8.67
N ALA A 40 4.29 -4.10 -8.36
CA ALA A 40 3.85 -4.53 -7.04
C ALA A 40 3.00 -5.80 -7.13
N LYS A 41 3.15 -6.67 -6.14
CA LYS A 41 2.29 -7.83 -5.91
C LYS A 41 1.35 -7.51 -4.76
N LEU A 42 0.06 -7.66 -5.00
CA LEU A 42 -0.99 -7.41 -4.02
C LEU A 42 -1.29 -8.68 -3.23
N ALA A 43 -1.91 -8.52 -2.05
CA ALA A 43 -2.30 -9.61 -1.16
C ALA A 43 -3.33 -10.58 -1.78
N ASP A 44 -4.09 -10.12 -2.78
CA ASP A 44 -5.04 -10.94 -3.55
C ASP A 44 -4.37 -11.75 -4.68
N GLY A 45 -3.04 -11.65 -4.82
CA GLY A 45 -2.25 -12.34 -5.83
C GLY A 45 -2.16 -11.61 -7.17
N ARG A 46 -2.80 -10.44 -7.34
CA ARG A 46 -2.65 -9.64 -8.56
C ARG A 46 -1.28 -8.96 -8.61
N GLU A 47 -0.77 -8.81 -9.82
CA GLU A 47 0.40 -7.98 -10.11
C GLU A 47 -0.05 -6.71 -10.83
N VAL A 48 0.37 -5.58 -10.28
CA VAL A 48 0.08 -4.25 -10.82
C VAL A 48 1.37 -3.51 -11.15
N GLU A 49 1.33 -2.65 -12.16
CA GLU A 49 2.44 -1.79 -12.54
C GLU A 49 2.01 -0.34 -12.79
N THR A 50 2.90 0.60 -12.46
CA THR A 50 2.68 2.01 -12.78
C THR A 50 3.15 2.34 -14.19
N ASP A 51 2.77 3.52 -14.68
CA ASP A 51 3.42 4.09 -15.85
C ASP A 51 4.90 4.37 -15.59
N CYS A 52 5.67 4.38 -16.68
CA CYS A 52 7.08 4.73 -16.68
C CYS A 52 7.23 6.24 -16.51
N ILE A 53 7.84 6.66 -15.40
CA ILE A 53 8.09 8.07 -15.09
C ILE A 53 9.55 8.28 -14.70
N GLU A 54 9.97 9.53 -14.57
CA GLU A 54 11.34 9.89 -14.21
C GLU A 54 11.73 9.26 -12.86
N TYR A 55 12.90 8.60 -12.83
CA TYR A 55 13.43 7.92 -11.65
C TYR A 55 13.35 8.75 -10.35
N PRO A 56 13.73 10.05 -10.33
CA PRO A 56 13.64 10.86 -9.12
C PRO A 56 12.22 10.97 -8.55
N ARG A 57 11.18 10.94 -9.40
CA ARG A 57 9.79 11.03 -8.97
C ARG A 57 9.31 9.72 -8.35
N ILE A 58 9.60 8.59 -9.01
CA ILE A 58 9.10 7.29 -8.57
C ILE A 58 9.84 6.73 -7.35
N VAL A 59 11.10 7.12 -7.15
CA VAL A 59 11.87 6.75 -5.96
C VAL A 59 11.22 7.26 -4.69
N HIS A 60 10.61 8.46 -4.72
CA HIS A 60 9.91 8.98 -3.56
C HIS A 60 8.75 8.06 -3.15
N THR A 61 7.92 7.65 -4.10
CA THR A 61 6.85 6.67 -3.86
C THR A 61 7.39 5.34 -3.39
N PHE A 62 8.49 4.83 -3.97
CA PHE A 62 9.12 3.58 -3.50
C PHE A 62 9.48 3.64 -2.01
N ILE A 63 10.10 4.75 -1.56
CA ILE A 63 10.45 4.94 -0.14
C ILE A 63 9.20 4.98 0.74
N VAL A 64 8.11 5.60 0.26
CA VAL A 64 6.83 5.63 0.98
C VAL A 64 6.23 4.24 1.11
N LEU A 65 6.25 3.44 0.03
CA LEU A 65 5.78 2.05 0.03
C LEU A 65 6.56 1.17 1.01
N GLU A 66 7.89 1.30 1.07
CA GLU A 66 8.74 0.61 2.06
C GLU A 66 8.35 0.99 3.50
N LYS A 67 8.12 2.28 3.78
CA LYS A 67 7.67 2.73 5.11
C LYS A 67 6.30 2.16 5.49
N TYR A 68 5.35 2.13 4.56
CA TYR A 68 4.02 1.59 4.84
C TYR A 68 4.02 0.09 5.04
N LYS A 69 4.89 -0.65 4.34
CA LYS A 69 5.08 -2.09 4.57
C LYS A 69 5.51 -2.38 6.01
N ASP A 70 6.36 -1.54 6.60
CA ASP A 70 6.74 -1.66 8.01
C ASP A 70 5.62 -1.19 8.95
N TRP A 71 4.87 -0.15 8.57
CA TRP A 71 3.76 0.37 9.38
C TRP A 71 2.58 -0.62 9.46
N GLY A 72 2.20 -1.25 8.35
CA GLY A 72 1.16 -2.29 8.32
C GLY A 72 1.50 -3.50 9.21
N LYS A 73 2.76 -3.94 9.21
CA LYS A 73 3.25 -5.00 10.12
C LYS A 73 3.13 -4.60 11.59
N ASN A 74 3.28 -3.31 11.91
CA ASN A 74 3.17 -2.81 13.28
C ASN A 74 1.73 -2.55 13.71
N LEU A 75 0.82 -2.24 12.78
CA LEU A 75 -0.63 -2.16 13.04
C LEU A 75 -1.21 -3.52 13.41
N VAL A 76 -0.85 -4.58 12.67
CA VAL A 76 -1.34 -5.94 12.95
C VAL A 76 -0.80 -6.49 14.28
N LYS A 77 0.38 -6.04 14.72
CA LYS A 77 0.99 -6.46 15.99
C LYS A 77 0.45 -5.75 17.23
N LYS A 78 -0.27 -4.64 17.07
CA LYS A 78 -1.08 -4.13 18.17
C LYS A 78 -2.33 -4.98 18.23
N GLU A 79 -2.25 -6.09 18.96
CA GLU A 79 -3.43 -6.78 19.49
C GLU A 79 -4.32 -5.69 20.08
N ILE A 80 -5.48 -5.45 19.45
CA ILE A 80 -6.48 -4.56 20.02
C ILE A 80 -6.86 -5.23 21.34
N PRO A 81 -6.57 -4.65 22.51
CA PRO A 81 -6.91 -5.29 23.74
C PRO A 81 -8.43 -5.49 23.75
N GLU A 82 -8.86 -6.70 24.13
CA GLU A 82 -10.26 -7.15 24.13
C GLU A 82 -11.19 -6.17 24.88
N SER A 83 -10.62 -5.35 25.78
CA SER A 83 -11.29 -4.26 26.47
C SER A 83 -11.86 -3.17 25.56
N VAL A 84 -11.29 -2.94 24.38
CA VAL A 84 -11.80 -1.95 23.40
C VAL A 84 -13.01 -2.53 22.63
N MET A 85 -13.07 -3.85 22.42
CA MET A 85 -14.19 -4.51 21.75
C MET A 85 -15.46 -4.58 22.62
N LYS A 86 -15.33 -4.53 23.95
CA LYS A 86 -16.49 -4.53 24.86
C LYS A 86 -17.29 -3.23 24.86
N GLY A 87 -16.73 -2.12 24.36
CA GLY A 87 -17.41 -0.82 24.36
C GLY A 87 -18.40 -0.63 23.22
N ILE A 88 -18.34 -1.42 22.14
CA ILE A 88 -19.13 -1.18 20.92
C ILE A 88 -20.48 -1.92 20.97
N THR A 89 -20.60 -2.96 21.80
CA THR A 89 -21.83 -3.77 21.92
C THR A 89 -22.81 -3.29 22.99
N TYR A 90 -22.46 -2.29 23.80
CA TYR A 90 -23.31 -1.85 24.91
C TYR A 90 -24.33 -0.76 24.53
N ASP A 91 -24.17 -0.07 23.40
CA ASP A 91 -25.04 1.04 23.00
C ASP A 91 -26.26 0.63 22.14
N LEU A 92 -26.56 -0.67 22.01
CA LEU A 92 -27.71 -1.17 21.23
C LEU A 92 -28.84 -1.80 22.05
N HIS A 93 -28.78 -1.78 23.39
CA HIS A 93 -29.79 -2.45 24.23
C HIS A 93 -30.25 -1.69 25.47
N HIS A 94 -30.26 -0.37 25.48
CA HIS A 94 -30.92 0.39 26.56
C HIS A 94 -31.77 1.53 25.98
N ASP A 95 -32.91 1.15 25.40
CA ASP A 95 -34.04 2.05 25.17
C ASP A 95 -35.34 1.24 25.09
N GLU A 96 -35.63 0.39 26.09
CA GLU A 96 -37.01 -0.06 26.36
C GLU A 96 -37.20 -0.30 27.87
N GLY A 97 -38.00 0.55 28.54
CA GLY A 97 -38.54 0.31 29.88
C GLY A 97 -38.56 1.51 30.81
#